data_AF-A0ABD4T3T0-F1
#
_entry.id   AF-A0ABD4T3T0-F1
#
_cell.length_a   1.000
_cell.length_b   1.000
_cell.length_c   1.000
_cell.angle_alpha   90.00
_cell.angle_beta   90.00
_cell.angle_gamma   90.00
#
_symmetry.space_group_name_H-M   'P 1'
#
loop_
_entity.id
_entity.type
_entity.pdbx_description
1 polymer ?
#
loop_
_entity_poly.entity_id
_entity_poly.type
_entity_poly.pdbx_seq_one_letter_code
_entity_poly.pdbx_strand_id
1 'polypeptide(L)'
;MNIIVGDYLERHNVMFFYGMSEDDALRKIDRKAKKIYRIIDAAIKSSDAHNLVQLHSSREYVDAEECRQIEHTIRRFKDMNKNFAEDIKKQSTHILSSTVRKSGITENVYSYKTNCDLESYLIEEISAYIYLYKIGFIGEIYPGKDLEILQKVAKGEYNGFPFDYSNRTHISVSLSLDSGKSYAKLT
;
A
#
# COMPACT_ATOMS: atom_id res chain seq x y z
N MET A 1 12.04 17.72 -1.81
CA MET A 1 11.30 16.61 -1.19
C MET A 1 10.30 16.08 -2.21
N ASN A 2 10.31 14.78 -2.46
CA ASN A 2 9.33 14.13 -3.32
C ASN A 2 8.28 13.46 -2.44
N ILE A 3 7.00 13.67 -2.73
CA ILE A 3 5.88 13.00 -2.06
C ILE A 3 5.16 12.15 -3.10
N ILE A 4 4.97 10.87 -2.80
CA ILE A 4 4.16 9.96 -3.61
C ILE A 4 2.81 9.79 -2.93
N VAL A 5 1.73 9.95 -3.69
CA VAL A 5 0.39 9.63 -3.21
C VAL A 5 0.11 8.16 -3.51
N GLY A 6 -0.03 7.35 -2.46
CA GLY A 6 -0.23 5.88 -2.53
C GLY A 6 -1.67 5.43 -2.80
N ASP A 7 -2.35 6.02 -3.78
CA ASP A 7 -3.75 5.71 -4.10
C ASP A 7 -3.93 4.51 -5.05
N TYR A 8 -2.92 4.18 -5.86
CA TYR A 8 -3.06 3.24 -6.96
C TYR A 8 -3.35 1.79 -6.52
N LEU A 9 -2.79 1.36 -5.39
CA LEU A 9 -3.00 0.02 -4.86
C LEU A 9 -4.42 -0.20 -4.33
N GLU A 10 -5.19 0.86 -4.08
CA GLU A 10 -6.60 0.76 -3.68
C GLU A 10 -7.48 0.12 -4.77
N ARG A 11 -7.00 0.06 -6.03
CA ARG A 11 -7.71 -0.63 -7.11
C ARG A 11 -7.99 -2.10 -6.77
N HIS A 12 -7.03 -2.79 -6.12
CA HIS A 12 -7.20 -4.17 -5.68
C HIS A 12 -8.34 -4.32 -4.68
N ASN A 13 -8.45 -3.39 -3.72
CA ASN A 13 -9.54 -3.41 -2.75
C ASN A 13 -10.90 -3.28 -3.45
N VAL A 14 -11.02 -2.38 -4.43
CA VAL A 14 -12.32 -2.22 -5.11
C VAL A 14 -12.63 -3.34 -6.09
N MET A 15 -11.61 -3.95 -6.71
CA MET A 15 -11.77 -5.16 -7.53
C MET A 15 -12.21 -6.34 -6.66
N PHE A 16 -11.55 -6.54 -5.53
CA PHE A 16 -11.80 -7.67 -4.63
C PHE A 16 -13.12 -7.53 -3.88
N PHE A 17 -13.36 -6.41 -3.18
CA PHE A 17 -14.51 -6.25 -2.30
C PHE A 17 -15.79 -5.79 -3.01
N TYR A 18 -15.69 -5.19 -4.20
CA TYR A 18 -16.85 -4.73 -4.96
C TYR A 18 -17.01 -5.42 -6.32
N GLY A 19 -16.18 -6.42 -6.64
CA GLY A 19 -16.26 -7.16 -7.90
C GLY A 19 -16.07 -6.29 -9.15
N MET A 20 -15.36 -5.16 -9.03
CA MET A 20 -15.15 -4.25 -10.14
C MET A 20 -14.17 -4.85 -11.16
N SER A 21 -14.39 -4.54 -12.44
CA SER A 21 -13.35 -4.72 -13.46
C SER A 21 -12.15 -3.82 -13.15
N GLU A 22 -10.98 -4.16 -13.67
CA GLU A 22 -9.78 -3.33 -13.50
C GLU A 22 -10.01 -1.91 -14.08
N ASP A 23 -10.61 -1.80 -15.26
CA ASP A 23 -10.92 -0.50 -15.88
C ASP A 23 -11.89 0.36 -15.05
N ASP A 24 -12.89 -0.27 -14.42
CA ASP A 24 -13.80 0.44 -13.51
C ASP A 24 -13.10 0.83 -12.21
N ALA A 25 -12.25 -0.04 -11.68
CA ALA A 25 -11.46 0.21 -10.48
C ALA A 25 -10.52 1.40 -10.69
N LEU A 26 -9.77 1.42 -11.79
CA LEU A 26 -8.87 2.50 -12.20
C LEU A 26 -9.63 3.83 -12.34
N ARG A 27 -10.76 3.85 -13.04
CA ARG A 27 -11.60 5.06 -13.17
C ARG A 27 -12.11 5.57 -11.83
N LYS A 28 -12.43 4.66 -10.90
CA LYS A 28 -12.88 5.02 -9.55
C LYS A 28 -11.75 5.61 -8.72
N ILE A 29 -10.58 4.98 -8.69
CA ILE A 29 -9.44 5.47 -7.92
C ILE A 29 -8.91 6.78 -8.50
N ASP A 30 -8.86 6.98 -9.81
CA ASP A 30 -8.42 8.25 -10.44
C ASP A 30 -9.24 9.45 -9.97
N ARG A 31 -10.56 9.28 -9.80
CA ARG A 31 -11.43 10.35 -9.27
C ARG A 31 -11.11 10.65 -7.81
N LYS A 32 -10.85 9.61 -7.01
CA LYS A 32 -10.46 9.76 -5.60
C LYS A 32 -9.09 10.41 -5.47
N ALA A 33 -8.12 9.97 -6.27
CA ALA A 33 -6.78 10.50 -6.39
C ALA A 33 -6.81 12.00 -6.67
N LYS A 34 -7.51 12.43 -7.72
CA LYS A 34 -7.67 13.87 -8.05
C LYS A 34 -8.13 14.72 -6.87
N LYS A 35 -9.01 14.19 -6.02
CA LYS A 35 -9.46 14.89 -4.81
C LYS A 35 -8.35 14.96 -3.75
N ILE A 36 -7.66 13.84 -3.49
CA ILE A 36 -6.53 13.77 -2.55
C ILE A 36 -5.41 14.71 -2.98
N TYR A 37 -5.04 14.67 -4.27
CA TYR A 37 -4.04 15.56 -4.86
C TYR A 37 -4.34 17.03 -4.64
N ARG A 38 -5.59 17.46 -4.89
CA ARG A 38 -6.00 18.85 -4.67
C ARG A 38 -5.84 19.28 -3.21
N ILE A 39 -6.14 18.38 -2.27
CA ILE A 39 -6.02 18.66 -0.83
C ILE A 39 -4.54 18.80 -0.46
N ILE A 40 -3.70 17.86 -0.89
CA ILE A 40 -2.26 17.86 -0.59
C ILE A 40 -1.57 19.06 -1.27
N ASP A 41 -1.87 19.32 -2.54
CA ASP A 41 -1.34 20.46 -3.30
C ASP A 41 -1.72 21.81 -2.65
N ALA A 42 -2.98 21.97 -2.22
CA ALA A 42 -3.41 23.16 -1.49
C ALA A 42 -2.64 23.32 -0.15
N ALA A 43 -2.44 22.23 0.60
CA ALA A 43 -1.68 22.24 1.84
C ALA A 43 -0.20 22.60 1.60
N ILE A 44 0.44 22.02 0.58
CA ILE A 44 1.82 22.33 0.19
C ILE A 44 1.94 23.79 -0.21
N LYS A 45 1.04 24.31 -1.05
CA LYS A 45 1.04 25.72 -1.50
C LYS A 45 0.87 26.71 -0.36
N SER A 46 0.20 26.31 0.73
CA SER A 46 0.09 27.13 1.94
C SER A 46 1.34 27.10 2.83
N SER A 47 2.34 26.28 2.50
CA SER A 47 3.59 26.16 3.25
C SER A 47 4.73 26.99 2.64
N ASP A 48 5.65 27.44 3.48
CA ASP A 48 6.88 28.12 3.05
C ASP A 48 7.79 27.21 2.19
N ALA A 49 7.57 25.90 2.23
CA ALA A 49 8.34 24.90 1.51
C ALA A 49 7.76 24.51 0.14
N HIS A 50 6.73 25.21 -0.38
CA HIS A 50 6.00 24.77 -1.58
C HIS A 50 6.89 24.52 -2.81
N ASN A 51 7.91 25.36 -3.04
CA ASN A 51 8.86 25.19 -4.17
C ASN A 51 9.85 24.03 -3.97
N LEU A 52 9.90 23.46 -2.77
CA LEU A 52 10.78 22.35 -2.42
C LEU A 52 10.05 21.00 -2.43
N VAL A 53 8.74 20.97 -2.72
CA VAL A 53 7.93 19.75 -2.70
C VAL A 53 7.40 19.43 -4.09
N GLN A 54 7.65 18.22 -4.57
CA GLN A 54 7.08 17.70 -5.80
C GLN A 54 6.16 16.52 -5.49
N LEU A 55 4.95 16.54 -6.06
CA LEU A 55 3.97 15.47 -5.94
C LEU A 55 4.04 14.54 -7.14
N HIS A 56 3.99 13.23 -6.89
CA HIS A 56 4.04 12.18 -7.92
C HIS A 56 2.99 11.10 -7.70
N SER A 57 2.52 10.51 -8.79
CA SER A 57 1.58 9.39 -8.76
C SER A 57 2.27 8.09 -8.43
N SER A 58 1.73 7.35 -7.45
CA SER A 58 2.17 5.98 -7.17
C SER A 58 2.07 5.08 -8.40
N ARG A 59 1.12 5.34 -9.31
CA ARG A 59 0.98 4.59 -10.55
C ARG A 59 2.25 4.60 -11.39
N GLU A 60 2.93 5.73 -11.50
CA GLU A 60 4.16 5.88 -12.29
C GLU A 60 5.28 4.95 -11.77
N TYR A 61 5.27 4.65 -10.46
CA TYR A 61 6.26 3.80 -9.84
C TYR A 61 5.83 2.32 -9.82
N VAL A 62 4.55 2.05 -9.57
CA VAL A 62 4.04 0.67 -9.56
C VAL A 62 4.06 0.07 -10.98
N ASP A 63 3.74 0.88 -12.00
CA ASP A 63 3.79 0.46 -13.41
C ASP A 63 5.22 0.50 -13.98
N ALA A 64 6.26 0.81 -13.19
CA ALA A 64 7.65 0.78 -13.64
C ALA A 64 8.12 -0.66 -13.89
N GLU A 65 8.98 -0.85 -14.91
CA GLU A 65 9.50 -2.18 -15.26
C GLU A 65 10.34 -2.77 -14.13
N GLU A 66 11.11 -1.93 -13.46
CA GLU A 66 11.92 -2.29 -12.30
C GLU A 66 11.05 -2.76 -11.12
N CYS A 67 9.87 -2.18 -10.93
CA CYS A 67 8.91 -2.64 -9.92
C CYS A 67 8.37 -4.03 -10.27
N ARG A 68 8.03 -4.28 -11.55
CA ARG A 68 7.60 -5.61 -12.02
C ARG A 68 8.69 -6.68 -11.85
N GLN A 69 9.95 -6.34 -12.05
CA GLN A 69 11.08 -7.26 -11.83
C GLN A 69 11.23 -7.62 -10.35
N ILE A 70 11.05 -6.64 -9.46
CA ILE A 70 11.03 -6.86 -8.01
C ILE A 70 9.86 -7.77 -7.64
N GLU A 71 8.68 -7.53 -8.20
CA GLU A 71 7.50 -8.38 -7.98
C GLU A 71 7.74 -9.83 -8.40
N HIS A 72 8.29 -10.05 -9.60
CA HIS A 72 8.63 -11.39 -10.06
C HIS A 72 9.62 -12.08 -9.11
N THR A 73 10.60 -11.33 -8.59
CA THR A 73 11.57 -11.84 -7.63
C THR A 73 10.93 -12.21 -6.29
N ILE A 74 9.99 -11.40 -5.79
CA ILE A 74 9.26 -11.67 -4.54
C ILE A 74 8.35 -12.88 -4.71
N ARG A 75 7.69 -13.04 -5.86
CA ARG A 75 6.90 -14.25 -6.16
C ARG A 75 7.76 -15.51 -6.11
N ARG A 76 8.92 -15.50 -6.76
CA ARG A 76 9.89 -16.60 -6.68
C ARG A 76 10.35 -16.87 -5.25
N PHE A 77 10.60 -15.82 -4.47
CA PHE A 77 10.99 -15.97 -3.07
C PHE A 77 9.88 -16.61 -2.24
N LYS A 78 8.62 -16.22 -2.45
CA LYS A 78 7.45 -16.85 -1.83
C LYS A 78 7.39 -18.35 -2.11
N ASP A 79 7.65 -18.76 -3.34
CA ASP A 79 7.63 -20.18 -3.71
C ASP A 79 8.75 -20.99 -3.01
N MET A 80 9.86 -20.33 -2.67
CA MET A 80 11.04 -20.97 -2.06
C MET A 80 11.04 -20.90 -0.53
N ASN A 81 10.43 -19.88 0.07
CA ASN A 81 10.48 -19.62 1.50
C ASN A 81 9.12 -19.86 2.16
N LYS A 82 9.00 -20.98 2.88
CA LYS A 82 7.74 -21.40 3.53
C LYS A 82 7.23 -20.40 4.55
N ASN A 83 8.11 -19.80 5.37
CA ASN A 83 7.71 -18.85 6.39
C ASN A 83 7.11 -17.58 5.75
N PHE A 84 7.73 -17.08 4.69
CA PHE A 84 7.23 -15.94 3.92
C PHE A 84 5.88 -16.25 3.28
N ALA A 85 5.73 -17.42 2.66
CA ALA A 85 4.46 -17.85 2.07
C ALA A 85 3.33 -17.96 3.10
N GLU A 86 3.61 -18.53 4.27
CA GLU A 86 2.64 -18.63 5.37
C GLU A 86 2.22 -17.26 5.89
N ASP A 87 3.14 -16.33 6.05
CA ASP A 87 2.83 -14.98 6.53
C ASP A 87 2.04 -14.16 5.49
N ILE A 88 2.35 -14.30 4.19
CA ILE A 88 1.51 -13.73 3.11
C ILE A 88 0.07 -14.24 3.23
N LYS A 89 -0.12 -15.55 3.40
CA LYS A 89 -1.44 -16.16 3.52
C LYS A 89 -2.18 -15.74 4.80
N LYS A 90 -1.48 -15.65 5.93
CA LYS A 90 -2.06 -15.17 7.20
C LYS A 90 -2.49 -13.72 7.07
N GLN A 91 -1.66 -12.88 6.47
CA GLN A 91 -1.95 -11.46 6.32
C GLN A 91 -3.08 -11.20 5.32
N SER A 92 -3.17 -11.95 4.21
CA SER A 92 -4.29 -11.85 3.27
C SER A 92 -5.61 -12.23 3.95
N THR A 93 -5.61 -13.28 4.76
CA THR A 93 -6.77 -13.69 5.58
C THR A 93 -7.15 -12.62 6.62
N HIS A 94 -6.16 -11.94 7.22
CA HIS A 94 -6.40 -10.86 8.16
C HIS A 94 -7.00 -9.62 7.49
N ILE A 95 -6.52 -9.23 6.31
CA ILE A 95 -7.07 -8.12 5.52
C ILE A 95 -8.53 -8.40 5.16
N LEU A 96 -8.82 -9.63 4.71
CA LEU A 96 -10.18 -10.08 4.42
C LEU A 96 -11.08 -9.88 5.64
N SER A 97 -10.77 -10.57 6.75
CA SER A 97 -11.59 -10.56 7.97
C SER A 97 -11.79 -9.16 8.56
N SER A 98 -10.74 -8.33 8.59
CA SER A 98 -10.81 -6.97 9.13
C SER A 98 -11.65 -6.04 8.24
N THR A 99 -11.59 -6.20 6.92
CA THR A 99 -12.36 -5.38 5.98
C THR A 99 -13.83 -5.76 5.99
N VAL A 100 -14.18 -7.06 6.01
CA VAL A 100 -15.57 -7.55 6.20
C VAL A 100 -16.21 -6.86 7.40
N ARG A 101 -15.50 -6.90 8.54
CA ARG A 101 -15.98 -6.36 9.81
C ARG A 101 -16.21 -4.85 9.77
N LYS A 102 -15.35 -4.09 9.09
CA LYS A 102 -15.43 -2.61 9.02
C LYS A 102 -16.45 -2.11 8.00
N SER A 103 -16.60 -2.82 6.89
CA SER A 103 -17.40 -2.38 5.74
C SER A 103 -18.86 -2.83 5.81
N GLY A 104 -19.19 -3.78 6.68
CA GLY A 104 -20.54 -4.36 6.75
C GLY A 104 -20.92 -5.15 5.50
N ILE A 105 -19.95 -5.44 4.62
CA ILE A 105 -20.13 -6.29 3.44
C ILE A 105 -20.40 -7.71 3.94
N THR A 106 -21.55 -8.27 3.60
CA THR A 106 -21.95 -9.63 3.99
C THR A 106 -21.07 -10.67 3.29
N GLU A 107 -20.74 -11.76 3.99
CA GLU A 107 -19.89 -12.84 3.48
C GLU A 107 -20.38 -13.47 2.16
N ASN A 108 -21.65 -13.30 1.82
CA ASN A 108 -22.24 -13.83 0.59
C ASN A 108 -21.82 -13.10 -0.70
N VAL A 109 -21.06 -12.00 -0.62
CA VAL A 109 -20.53 -11.29 -1.80
C VAL A 109 -19.18 -11.87 -2.29
N TYR A 110 -18.54 -12.76 -1.53
CA TYR A 110 -17.26 -13.40 -1.91
C TYR A 110 -17.38 -14.43 -3.04
N SER A 111 -18.60 -14.66 -3.53
CA SER A 111 -18.95 -15.60 -4.58
C SER A 111 -18.92 -14.97 -5.97
N TYR A 112 -17.84 -14.33 -6.38
CA TYR A 112 -17.59 -14.14 -7.81
C TYR A 112 -16.11 -14.31 -8.08
N LYS A 113 -15.80 -15.00 -9.18
CA LYS A 113 -14.49 -15.11 -9.81
C LYS A 113 -13.83 -13.73 -9.93
N THR A 114 -13.19 -13.22 -8.88
CA THR A 114 -12.40 -12.00 -8.98
C THR A 114 -11.08 -12.36 -9.63
N ASN A 115 -10.68 -11.60 -10.66
CA ASN A 115 -9.35 -11.73 -11.27
C ASN A 115 -8.21 -11.27 -10.34
N CYS A 116 -8.54 -10.88 -9.11
CA CYS A 116 -7.63 -10.39 -8.10
C CYS A 116 -7.68 -11.34 -6.90
N ASP A 117 -6.52 -11.91 -6.55
CA ASP A 117 -6.31 -12.61 -5.29
C ASP A 117 -5.59 -11.67 -4.30
N LEU A 118 -5.94 -11.73 -3.00
CA LEU A 118 -5.37 -10.84 -1.98
C LEU A 118 -3.88 -11.07 -1.73
N GLU A 119 -3.35 -12.25 -2.05
CA GLU A 119 -1.91 -12.48 -1.97
C GLU A 119 -1.17 -11.72 -3.07
N SER A 120 -1.71 -11.66 -4.29
CA SER A 120 -1.18 -10.87 -5.40
C SER A 120 -1.20 -9.38 -5.08
N TYR A 121 -2.25 -8.88 -4.42
CA TYR A 121 -2.26 -7.52 -3.85
C TYR A 121 -1.08 -7.30 -2.88
N LEU A 122 -0.92 -8.19 -1.90
CA LEU A 122 0.17 -8.08 -0.91
C LEU A 122 1.54 -8.12 -1.58
N ILE A 123 1.73 -8.99 -2.57
CA ILE A 123 2.99 -9.11 -3.29
C ILE A 123 3.26 -7.83 -4.07
N GLU A 124 2.29 -7.26 -4.79
CA GLU A 124 2.46 -5.98 -5.48
C GLU A 124 2.77 -4.86 -4.49
N GLU A 125 2.07 -4.80 -3.35
CA GLU A 125 2.30 -3.79 -2.32
C GLU A 125 3.73 -3.86 -1.74
N ILE A 126 4.19 -5.06 -1.38
CA ILE A 126 5.58 -5.28 -0.93
C ILE A 126 6.58 -4.87 -2.01
N SER A 127 6.29 -5.19 -3.27
CA SER A 127 7.15 -4.86 -4.41
C SER A 127 7.27 -3.36 -4.61
N ALA A 128 6.15 -2.65 -4.52
CA ALA A 128 6.09 -1.20 -4.63
C ALA A 128 6.94 -0.54 -3.54
N TYR A 129 6.77 -0.93 -2.27
CA TYR A 129 7.56 -0.34 -1.18
C TYR A 129 9.06 -0.62 -1.31
N ILE A 130 9.45 -1.85 -1.69
CA ILE A 130 10.86 -2.19 -1.92
C ILE A 130 11.42 -1.40 -3.11
N TYR A 131 10.65 -1.25 -4.20
CA TYR A 131 11.06 -0.46 -5.35
C TYR A 131 11.29 1.01 -4.97
N LEU A 132 10.31 1.61 -4.29
CA LEU A 132 10.40 3.00 -3.81
C LEU A 132 11.62 3.21 -2.91
N TYR A 133 11.87 2.28 -2.00
CA TYR A 133 13.07 2.30 -1.16
C TYR A 133 14.36 2.23 -1.97
N LYS A 134 14.45 1.33 -2.95
CA LYS A 134 15.64 1.18 -3.82
C LYS A 134 15.95 2.44 -4.63
N ILE A 135 14.94 3.24 -4.98
CA ILE A 135 15.14 4.51 -5.71
C ILE A 135 15.26 5.73 -4.80
N GLY A 136 15.35 5.52 -3.47
CA GLY A 136 15.69 6.56 -2.50
C GLY A 136 14.52 7.12 -1.67
N PHE A 137 13.31 6.57 -1.77
CA PHE A 137 12.21 6.92 -0.86
C PHE A 137 12.32 6.14 0.44
N ILE A 138 12.73 6.82 1.51
CA ILE A 138 12.98 6.17 2.80
C ILE A 138 11.84 6.32 3.81
N GLY A 139 10.81 7.12 3.52
CA GLY A 139 9.75 7.48 4.45
C GLY A 139 8.37 7.02 3.98
N GLU A 140 7.70 6.24 4.80
CA GLU A 140 6.35 5.72 4.56
C GLU A 140 5.40 6.30 5.60
N ILE A 141 4.38 7.03 5.16
CA ILE A 141 3.38 7.63 6.02
C ILE A 141 2.06 6.90 5.79
N TYR A 142 1.60 6.13 6.78
CA TYR A 142 0.44 5.26 6.63
C TYR A 142 -0.56 5.46 7.78
N PRO A 143 -1.88 5.52 7.51
CA PRO A 143 -2.88 5.50 8.56
C PRO A 143 -2.97 4.11 9.20
N GLY A 144 -2.58 3.99 10.46
CA GLY A 144 -2.56 2.73 11.19
C GLY A 144 -1.20 2.04 11.19
N LYS A 145 -1.17 0.75 11.55
CA LYS A 145 0.07 0.00 11.74
C LYS A 145 0.67 -0.43 10.41
N ASP A 146 1.99 -0.47 10.37
CA ASP A 146 2.75 -1.07 9.27
C ASP A 146 2.34 -2.53 9.03
N LEU A 147 2.43 -2.97 7.78
CA LEU A 147 2.20 -4.36 7.40
C LEU A 147 3.23 -5.24 8.12
N GLU A 148 2.75 -6.25 8.84
CA GLU A 148 3.63 -7.12 9.64
C GLU A 148 4.74 -7.74 8.79
N ILE A 149 4.43 -8.15 7.56
CA ILE A 149 5.41 -8.71 6.64
C ILE A 149 6.52 -7.73 6.26
N LEU A 150 6.21 -6.43 6.09
CA LEU A 150 7.23 -5.41 5.80
C LEU A 150 8.14 -5.19 7.01
N GLN A 151 7.59 -5.26 8.23
CA GLN A 151 8.38 -5.22 9.45
C GLN A 151 9.34 -6.42 9.54
N LYS A 152 8.85 -7.63 9.23
CA LYS A 152 9.66 -8.86 9.25
C LYS A 152 10.75 -8.83 8.18
N VAL A 153 10.45 -8.32 6.98
CA VAL A 153 11.43 -8.08 5.92
C VAL A 153 12.49 -7.08 6.40
N ALA A 154 12.10 -5.94 6.96
CA ALA A 154 13.03 -4.92 7.45
C ALA A 154 13.94 -5.42 8.59
N LYS A 155 13.44 -6.35 9.42
CA LYS A 155 14.22 -7.00 10.49
C LYS A 155 15.10 -8.17 10.00
N GLY A 156 15.01 -8.55 8.73
CA GLY A 156 15.75 -9.69 8.19
C GLY A 156 15.27 -11.05 8.71
N GLU A 157 14.00 -11.18 9.12
CA GLU A 157 13.46 -12.44 9.66
C GLU A 157 13.33 -13.54 8.60
N TYR A 158 13.26 -13.17 7.32
CA TYR A 158 13.22 -14.12 6.20
C TYR A 158 14.63 -14.37 5.67
N ASN A 159 15.22 -15.50 6.05
CA ASN A 159 16.54 -15.89 5.55
C ASN A 159 16.56 -15.94 4.01
N GLY A 160 17.57 -15.30 3.40
CA GLY A 160 17.75 -15.23 1.95
C GLY A 160 16.80 -14.28 1.22
N PHE A 161 16.08 -13.40 1.93
CA PHE A 161 15.26 -12.38 1.27
C PHE A 161 16.12 -11.51 0.33
N PRO A 162 15.70 -11.29 -0.93
CA PRO A 162 16.60 -10.80 -1.98
C PRO A 162 16.86 -9.29 -1.96
N PHE A 163 16.24 -8.53 -1.05
CA PHE A 163 16.34 -7.08 -0.99
C PHE A 163 16.67 -6.61 0.42
N ASP A 164 17.60 -5.66 0.54
CA ASP A 164 17.77 -4.91 1.78
C ASP A 164 16.68 -3.83 1.87
N TYR A 165 16.00 -3.81 3.01
CA TYR A 165 14.89 -2.90 3.32
C TYR A 165 14.94 -2.48 4.80
N SER A 166 16.11 -2.60 5.43
CA SER A 166 16.29 -2.43 6.88
C SER A 166 16.25 -0.97 7.35
N ASN A 167 16.70 -0.01 6.53
CA ASN A 167 16.82 1.41 6.91
C ASN A 167 15.61 2.28 6.50
N ARG A 168 14.45 1.67 6.23
CA ARG A 168 13.22 2.42 5.99
C ARG A 168 12.72 3.11 7.28
N THR A 169 12.00 4.19 7.12
CA THR A 169 11.26 4.88 8.19
C THR A 169 9.77 4.71 7.96
N HIS A 170 9.07 4.11 8.92
CA HIS A 170 7.61 4.04 8.92
C HIS A 170 7.05 5.02 9.95
N ILE A 171 6.10 5.85 9.51
CA ILE A 171 5.38 6.83 10.32
C ILE A 171 3.91 6.43 10.35
N SER A 172 3.46 5.95 11.50
CA SER A 172 2.05 5.63 11.72
C SER A 172 1.29 6.91 12.07
N VAL A 173 0.20 7.17 11.36
CA VAL A 173 -0.71 8.27 11.67
C VAL A 173 -1.97 7.72 12.32
N SER A 174 -2.22 8.14 13.56
CA SER A 174 -3.49 7.88 14.25
C SER A 174 -4.42 9.10 14.11
N LEU A 175 -5.62 8.87 13.56
CA LEU A 175 -6.67 9.88 13.52
C LEU A 175 -7.50 9.75 14.80
N SER A 176 -7.17 10.56 15.81
CA SER A 176 -8.04 10.72 16.98
C SER A 176 -9.16 11.69 16.63
N LEU A 177 -10.40 11.19 16.59
CA LEU A 177 -11.60 12.00 16.56
C LEU A 177 -11.88 12.53 17.96
N ASP A 178 -11.07 13.47 18.44
CA ASP A 178 -11.46 14.25 19.62
C ASP A 178 -12.50 15.29 19.18
N SER A 179 -13.66 15.21 19.82
CA SER A 179 -14.84 16.09 19.79
C SER A 179 -14.61 17.50 19.20
N GLY A 180 -14.58 17.60 17.87
CA GLY A 180 -14.72 18.86 17.12
C GLY A 180 -13.46 19.41 16.45
N LYS A 181 -12.27 18.82 16.64
CA LYS A 181 -11.06 19.16 15.86
C LYS A 181 -10.20 17.91 15.64
N SER A 182 -10.13 17.44 14.40
CA SER A 182 -9.24 16.33 14.03
C SER A 182 -7.80 16.82 13.96
N TYR A 183 -6.91 16.25 14.78
CA TYR A 183 -5.46 16.41 14.68
C TYR A 183 -4.82 15.04 14.42
N ALA A 184 -3.80 15.00 13.57
CA ALA A 184 -2.96 13.82 13.37
C ALA A 184 -1.95 13.73 14.52
N LYS A 185 -1.96 12.62 15.27
CA LYS A 185 -0.92 12.34 16.27
C LYS A 185 0.10 11.38 15.67
N LEU A 186 1.35 11.83 15.60
CA LEU A 186 2.50 11.01 15.19
C LEU A 186 2.92 10.15 16.38
N THR A 187 3.10 8.85 16.15
CA THR A 187 3.59 7.87 17.14
C THR A 187 4.70 7.03 16.57
#